data_AF-A0A835LSX9-F1
#
_entry.id   AF-A0A835LSX9-F1
#
_cell.length_a   1.000
_cell.length_b   1.000
_cell.length_c   1.000
_cell.angle_alpha   90.00
_cell.angle_beta   90.00
_cell.angle_gamma   90.00
#
_symmetry.space_group_name_H-M   'P 1'
#
loop_
_entity.id
_entity.type
_entity.pdbx_description
1 polymer ?
#
loop_
_entity_poly.entity_id
_entity_poly.type
_entity_poly.pdbx_seq_one_letter_code
_entity_poly.pdbx_strand_id
1 'polypeptide(L)'
;MFEALRRSRIQILLGVNDANIEQLAQSYTAANDWVEKNIRSYWHDVHFRYIDVGNEAIPSSYASFVLQAIENLHSALSYGELWQRIKVTAIISPSVFDECFPPSAEFF
;
A
#
# COMPACT_ATOMS: atom_id res chain seq x y z
N MET A 1 -1.36 -17.69 -4.91
CA MET A 1 0.00 -17.18 -4.62
C MET A 1 0.32 -17.25 -3.13
N PHE A 2 -0.48 -16.65 -2.24
CA PHE A 2 -0.20 -16.65 -0.80
C PHE A 2 -0.04 -18.03 -0.15
N GLU A 3 -0.76 -19.06 -0.64
CA GLU A 3 -0.57 -20.44 -0.17
C GLU A 3 0.87 -20.95 -0.27
N ALA A 4 1.57 -20.62 -1.35
CA ALA A 4 2.96 -21.02 -1.54
C ALA A 4 3.95 -20.24 -0.64
N LEU A 5 3.53 -19.09 -0.12
CA LEU A 5 4.36 -18.23 0.74
C LEU A 5 4.17 -18.54 2.24
N ARG A 6 3.18 -19.36 2.60
CA ARG A 6 2.91 -19.74 3.99
C ARG A 6 4.15 -20.40 4.60
N ARG A 7 4.54 -19.91 5.79
CA ARG A 7 5.66 -20.41 6.60
C ARG A 7 7.05 -20.33 5.93
N SER A 8 7.16 -19.61 4.81
CA SER A 8 8.43 -19.43 4.07
C SER A 8 9.40 -18.45 4.73
N ARG A 9 8.92 -17.62 5.67
CA ARG A 9 9.65 -16.47 6.27
C ARG A 9 10.03 -15.36 5.28
N ILE A 10 9.59 -15.45 4.02
CA ILE A 10 9.79 -14.40 3.02
C ILE A 10 8.90 -13.21 3.38
N GLN A 11 9.50 -12.03 3.47
CA GLN A 11 8.81 -10.78 3.72
C GLN A 11 8.17 -10.25 2.43
N ILE A 12 6.90 -9.85 2.52
CA ILE A 12 6.09 -9.49 1.34
C ILE A 12 5.72 -8.01 1.37
N LEU A 13 5.96 -7.35 0.25
CA LEU A 13 5.30 -6.11 -0.16
C LEU A 13 4.16 -6.50 -1.10
N LEU A 14 2.95 -6.03 -0.82
CA LEU A 14 1.74 -6.36 -1.58
C LEU A 14 1.11 -5.11 -2.19
N GLY A 15 1.10 -5.07 -3.53
CA GLY A 15 0.54 -3.98 -4.30
C GLY A 15 -0.98 -3.98 -4.36
N VAL A 16 -1.54 -2.80 -4.13
CA VAL A 16 -2.90 -2.44 -4.52
C VAL A 16 -2.87 -2.11 -6.01
N ASN A 17 -3.77 -2.73 -6.77
CA ASN A 17 -3.95 -2.39 -8.18
C ASN A 17 -4.49 -0.96 -8.32
N ASP A 18 -3.94 -0.18 -9.24
CA ASP A 18 -4.34 1.23 -9.47
C ASP A 18 -5.85 1.41 -9.65
N ALA A 19 -6.52 0.47 -10.33
CA ALA A 19 -7.96 0.49 -10.54
C ALA A 19 -8.79 0.38 -9.25
N ASN A 20 -8.18 0.00 -8.12
CA ASN A 20 -8.85 -0.06 -6.82
C ASN A 20 -8.57 1.17 -5.95
N ILE A 21 -7.59 2.02 -6.27
CA ILE A 21 -7.18 3.14 -5.41
C ILE A 21 -8.35 4.06 -5.10
N GLU A 22 -9.09 4.50 -6.13
CA GLU A 22 -10.24 5.40 -5.96
C GLU A 22 -11.32 4.79 -5.05
N GLN A 23 -11.67 3.52 -5.28
CA GLN A 23 -12.68 2.82 -4.46
C GLN A 23 -12.24 2.71 -2.99
N LEU A 24 -10.96 2.39 -2.75
CA LEU A 24 -10.39 2.28 -1.41
C LEU A 24 -10.30 3.64 -0.71
N ALA A 25 -10.11 4.72 -1.45
CA ALA A 25 -10.15 6.09 -0.94
C ALA A 25 -11.58 6.51 -0.56
N GLN A 26 -12.56 6.25 -1.43
CA GLN A 26 -13.94 6.71 -1.25
C GLN A 26 -14.74 5.88 -0.24
N SER A 27 -14.33 4.64 0.05
CA SER A 27 -15.06 3.73 0.92
C SER A 27 -14.15 3.01 1.91
N TYR A 28 -14.27 3.36 3.20
CA TYR A 28 -13.63 2.62 4.27
C TYR A 28 -14.03 1.14 4.29
N THR A 29 -15.31 0.83 4.02
CA THR A 29 -15.78 -0.56 3.94
C THR A 29 -15.03 -1.34 2.87
N ALA A 30 -14.83 -0.75 1.68
CA ALA A 30 -14.05 -1.39 0.63
C ALA A 30 -12.58 -1.62 1.06
N ALA A 31 -11.98 -0.66 1.77
CA ALA A 31 -10.64 -0.83 2.31
C ALA A 31 -10.56 -1.94 3.37
N ASN A 32 -11.54 -2.01 4.26
CA ASN A 32 -11.63 -3.06 5.26
C ASN A 32 -11.78 -4.44 4.61
N ASP A 33 -12.68 -4.59 3.64
CA ASP A 33 -12.90 -5.83 2.91
C ASP A 33 -11.64 -6.26 2.14
N TRP A 34 -10.91 -5.30 1.58
CA TRP A 34 -9.63 -5.57 0.93
C TRP A 34 -8.59 -6.11 1.93
N VAL A 35 -8.49 -5.52 3.12
CA VAL A 35 -7.58 -5.99 4.18
C VAL A 35 -8.00 -7.37 4.69
N GLU A 36 -9.29 -7.62 4.88
CA GLU A 36 -9.82 -8.93 5.29
C GLU A 36 -9.43 -10.02 4.29
N LYS A 37 -9.68 -9.76 3.00
CA LYS A 37 -9.45 -10.71 1.93
C LYS A 37 -7.97 -10.97 1.66
N ASN A 38 -7.14 -9.93 1.64
CA ASN A 38 -5.76 -10.04 1.14
C ASN A 38 -4.73 -10.17 2.25
N ILE A 39 -5.01 -9.65 3.45
CA ILE A 39 -4.06 -9.65 4.58
C ILE A 39 -4.54 -10.60 5.67
N ARG A 40 -5.71 -10.36 6.27
CA ARG A 40 -6.14 -11.09 7.48
C ARG A 40 -6.37 -12.57 7.25
N SER A 41 -6.78 -12.95 6.05
CA SER A 41 -6.92 -14.37 5.68
C SER A 41 -5.58 -15.14 5.68
N TYR A 42 -4.43 -14.44 5.68
CA TYR A 42 -3.11 -15.05 5.51
C TYR A 42 -2.04 -14.61 6.53
N TRP A 43 -2.26 -13.54 7.31
CA TRP A 43 -1.21 -12.87 8.09
C TRP A 43 -0.52 -13.74 9.14
N HIS A 44 -1.17 -14.80 9.63
CA HIS A 44 -0.58 -15.73 10.59
C HIS A 44 0.57 -16.55 9.99
N ASP A 45 0.47 -16.92 8.71
CA ASP A 45 1.45 -17.79 8.03
C ASP A 45 2.28 -17.04 6.98
N VAL A 46 1.81 -15.88 6.50
CA VAL A 46 2.49 -15.04 5.50
C VAL A 46 3.02 -13.76 6.14
N HIS A 47 4.29 -13.45 5.88
CA HIS A 47 4.98 -12.33 6.52
C HIS A 47 4.84 -11.03 5.72
N PHE A 48 3.67 -10.39 5.78
CA PHE A 48 3.49 -9.07 5.19
C PHE A 48 4.29 -8.00 5.93
N ARG A 49 4.92 -7.11 5.18
CA ARG A 49 5.66 -5.95 5.69
C ARG A 49 5.12 -4.63 5.18
N TYR A 50 4.76 -4.60 3.90
CA TYR A 50 4.30 -3.39 3.25
C TYR A 50 3.06 -3.66 2.41
N ILE A 51 2.20 -2.66 2.34
CA ILE A 51 1.15 -2.52 1.33
C ILE A 51 1.49 -1.26 0.56
N ASP A 52 1.73 -1.36 -0.74
CA ASP A 52 1.91 -0.23 -1.63
C ASP A 52 0.59 0.14 -2.31
N VAL A 53 0.20 1.40 -2.15
CA VAL A 53 -0.98 2.00 -2.78
C VAL A 53 -0.58 2.55 -4.14
N GLY A 54 -0.65 1.68 -5.14
CA GLY A 54 -0.36 1.98 -6.53
C GLY A 54 1.12 1.89 -6.89
N ASN A 55 1.37 1.57 -8.17
CA ASN A 55 2.71 1.51 -8.75
C ASN A 55 2.93 2.76 -9.60
N GLU A 56 3.68 3.73 -9.08
CA GLU A 56 3.87 5.03 -9.74
C GLU A 56 2.54 5.80 -9.95
N ALA A 57 1.60 5.64 -9.01
CA ALA A 57 0.33 6.36 -9.04
C ALA A 57 0.49 7.89 -8.87
N ILE A 58 1.70 8.35 -8.54
CA ILE A 58 2.06 9.77 -8.46
C ILE A 58 3.28 10.01 -9.38
N PRO A 59 3.16 10.89 -10.39
CA PRO A 59 1.95 11.61 -10.81
C PRO A 59 1.04 10.73 -11.70
N SER A 60 -0.28 10.75 -11.46
CA SER A 60 -1.27 10.13 -12.36
C SER A 60 -2.68 10.66 -12.06
N SER A 61 -3.71 10.16 -12.77
CA SER A 61 -5.12 10.43 -12.44
C SER A 61 -5.56 9.86 -11.08
N TYR A 62 -4.78 8.96 -10.48
CA TYR A 62 -5.06 8.39 -9.16
C TYR A 62 -4.46 9.17 -8.00
N ALA A 63 -3.58 10.15 -8.28
CA ALA A 63 -2.78 10.82 -7.25
C ALA A 63 -3.61 11.44 -6.12
N SER A 64 -4.76 12.04 -6.45
CA SER A 64 -5.67 12.65 -5.47
C SER A 64 -6.32 11.64 -4.51
N PHE A 65 -6.31 10.35 -4.84
CA PHE A 65 -6.91 9.29 -4.04
C PHE A 65 -5.90 8.55 -3.16
N VAL A 66 -4.59 8.64 -3.47
CA VAL A 66 -3.55 7.84 -2.79
C VAL A 66 -3.54 8.07 -1.28
N LEU A 67 -3.56 9.34 -0.82
CA LEU A 67 -3.51 9.65 0.61
C LEU A 67 -4.70 9.04 1.35
N GLN A 68 -5.92 9.25 0.85
CA GLN A 68 -7.12 8.75 1.53
C GLN A 68 -7.18 7.21 1.51
N ALA A 69 -6.72 6.57 0.44
CA ALA A 69 -6.61 5.12 0.38
C ALA A 69 -5.59 4.58 1.41
N ILE A 70 -4.44 5.25 1.58
CA ILE A 70 -3.46 4.92 2.63
C ILE A 70 -4.10 5.02 4.02
N GLU A 71 -4.80 6.12 4.32
CA GLU A 71 -5.45 6.34 5.62
C GLU A 71 -6.50 5.27 5.91
N ASN A 72 -7.32 4.91 4.91
CA ASN A 72 -8.36 3.89 5.07
C ASN A 72 -7.74 2.50 5.29
N LEU A 73 -6.73 2.11 4.50
CA LEU A 73 -6.03 0.83 4.67
C LEU A 73 -5.27 0.78 6.01
N HIS A 74 -4.62 1.87 6.42
CA HIS A 74 -3.97 1.96 7.72
C HIS A 74 -4.97 1.80 8.86
N SER A 75 -6.10 2.49 8.77
CA SER A 75 -7.19 2.38 9.75
C SER A 75 -7.74 0.96 9.81
N ALA A 76 -7.94 0.30 8.66
CA ALA A 76 -8.39 -1.08 8.58
C ALA A 76 -7.39 -2.09 9.19
N LEU A 77 -6.09 -1.76 9.24
CA LEU A 77 -5.06 -2.55 9.94
C LEU A 77 -5.04 -2.30 11.46
N SER A 78 -5.77 -1.33 11.99
CA SER A 78 -5.86 -1.05 13.42
C SER A 78 -6.39 -2.23 14.22
N TYR A 79 -7.39 -2.93 13.67
CA TYR A 79 -7.95 -4.11 14.32
C TYR A 79 -6.91 -5.25 14.37
N GLY A 80 -6.66 -5.79 15.56
CA GLY A 80 -5.61 -6.79 15.77
C GLY A 80 -4.18 -6.23 15.67
N GLU A 81 -4.01 -4.90 15.73
CA GLU A 81 -2.73 -4.19 15.80
C GLU A 81 -1.75 -4.49 14.65
N LEU A 82 -2.29 -4.89 13.49
CA LEU A 82 -1.48 -5.27 12.31
C LEU A 82 -0.65 -4.10 11.78
N TRP A 83 -1.11 -2.86 11.98
CA TRP A 83 -0.39 -1.63 11.62
C TRP A 83 1.00 -1.49 12.28
N GLN A 84 1.24 -2.19 13.39
CA GLN A 84 2.57 -2.21 14.02
C GLN A 84 3.58 -3.00 13.17
N ARG A 85 3.10 -3.98 12.41
CA ARG A 85 3.92 -4.93 11.62
C ARG A 85 3.90 -4.63 10.12
N ILE A 86 2.78 -4.13 9.62
CA ILE A 86 2.51 -3.86 8.21
C ILE A 86 2.37 -2.36 8.02
N LYS A 87 3.22 -1.77 7.18
CA LYS A 87 3.19 -0.34 6.85
C LYS A 87 2.52 -0.13 5.50
N VAL A 88 1.67 0.86 5.42
CA VAL A 88 1.05 1.27 4.15
C VAL A 88 1.88 2.42 3.57
N THR A 89 2.23 2.33 2.30
CA THR A 89 3.08 3.29 1.59
C THR A 89 2.58 3.49 0.16
N ALA A 90 3.24 4.33 -0.63
CA ALA A 90 2.99 4.48 -2.05
C ALA A 90 4.32 4.44 -2.81
N ILE A 91 4.29 3.91 -4.02
CA ILE A 91 5.44 3.95 -4.93
C ILE A 91 5.24 5.17 -5.84
N ILE A 92 6.23 6.08 -5.82
CA ILE A 92 6.22 7.30 -6.62
C ILE A 92 7.17 7.15 -7.81
N SER A 93 6.80 7.76 -8.94
CA SER A 93 7.67 7.82 -10.11
C SER A 93 8.81 8.81 -9.86
N PRO A 94 10.05 8.59 -10.33
CA PRO A 94 11.10 9.60 -10.27
C PRO A 94 10.77 10.85 -11.12
N SER A 95 9.76 10.77 -11.99
CA SER A 95 9.25 11.93 -12.74
C SER A 95 8.61 13.01 -11.86
N VAL A 96 8.44 12.77 -10.55
CA VAL A 96 8.01 13.80 -9.60
C VAL A 96 9.08 14.86 -9.30
N PHE A 97 10.34 14.62 -9.67
CA PHE A 97 11.43 15.55 -9.40
C PHE A 97 11.68 16.48 -10.59
N ASP A 98 11.64 17.78 -10.35
CA ASP A 98 11.97 18.81 -11.35
C ASP A 98 13.49 18.94 -11.54
N GLU A 99 14.25 18.84 -10.45
CA GLU A 99 15.72 18.78 -10.45
C GLU A 99 16.16 17.60 -9.58
N CYS A 100 17.09 16.78 -10.07
CA CYS A 100 17.59 15.58 -9.37
C CYS A 100 19.14 15.55 -9.34
N PHE A 101 19.80 16.60 -9.83
CA PHE A 101 21.25 16.70 -9.81
C PHE A 101 21.74 18.14 -9.58
N PRO A 102 22.67 18.38 -8.63
CA PRO A 102 23.21 17.40 -7.67
C PRO A 102 22.13 16.91 -6.70
N PRO A 103 22.31 15.77 -6.00
CA PRO A 103 21.31 15.27 -5.04
C PRO A 103 20.94 16.28 -3.93
N SER A 104 21.83 17.24 -3.62
CA SER A 104 21.55 18.31 -2.66
C SER A 104 20.64 19.42 -3.19
N ALA A 105 20.38 19.46 -4.50
CA ALA A 105 19.51 20.43 -5.16
C ALA A 105 18.14 19.83 -5.55
N GLU A 106 17.86 18.60 -5.11
CA GLU A 106 16.63 17.90 -5.44
C GLU A 106 15.38 18.56 -4.82
N PHE A 107 14.32 18.69 -5.62
CA PHE A 107 13.01 19.15 -5.15
C PHE A 107 11.85 18.55 -5.97
N PHE A 108 10.68 18.48 -5.32
CA PHE A 108 9.39 18.06 -5.89
C PHE A 108 8.61 19.24 -6.48
#